data_AF-A0A9W4J3Y4-F1
#
_entry.id   AF-A0A9W4J3Y4-F1
#
_cell.length_a   1.000
_cell.length_b   1.000
_cell.length_c   1.000
_cell.angle_alpha   90.00
_cell.angle_beta   90.00
_cell.angle_gamma   90.00
#
_symmetry.space_group_name_H-M   'P 1'
#
loop_
_entity.id
_entity.type
_entity.pdbx_description
1 polymer ?
#
loop_
_entity_poly.entity_id
_entity_poly.type
_entity_poly.pdbx_seq_one_letter_code
_entity_poly.pdbx_strand_id
1 'polypeptide(L)'
;MTLNTNFRGPCTFIHIALTRFLLHHSSNFVKMASKTLTASCRCNSVHFTVTIPTEVLPLKIHLCHCSICRYSHGAPCAFHAPLPPGVELQFIDPSGYDKMTSYRHAASVATGYFCSTCGCQIGGFESQWTISTSIFDANREDEGIWKFNSHMLPDSAPDGGLAAVFSAVDGHQMETENLGLSPQAIAGSDSKPPDRESKDLLAQCHCTGVSFLIARPSEKFIASPKSKGLISPSDKRKWLARMDLGDDSRLVSGANVISWMSVSADHITPRLPKDLLIGSAKAYCPSKDTLLVFCGTCGATVFSHSEERPEIVDVAMGIVRAPEGAMAEDWNVWATKVSRPENGMRYQAGFARALTEGMQRWGAERGHPQDSGLA
;
A
#
# COMPACT_ATOMS: atom_id res chain seq x y z
N MET A 1 -64.70 0.61 9.60
CA MET A 1 -63.74 -0.41 9.12
C MET A 1 -62.34 0.03 9.53
N THR A 2 -61.80 -0.72 10.49
CA THR A 2 -60.39 -0.92 10.85
C THR A 2 -59.43 0.27 10.98
N LEU A 3 -59.06 0.47 12.25
CA LEU A 3 -58.02 1.33 12.81
C LEU A 3 -56.58 0.87 12.49
N ASN A 4 -55.72 1.90 12.37
CA ASN A 4 -54.31 1.99 12.75
C ASN A 4 -53.70 0.82 13.56
N THR A 5 -52.53 0.34 13.09
CA THR A 5 -51.61 -0.50 13.88
C THR A 5 -50.25 0.19 14.02
N ASN A 6 -50.10 0.92 15.12
CA ASN A 6 -48.82 1.13 15.79
C ASN A 6 -48.68 0.02 16.84
N PHE A 7 -47.58 -0.73 16.84
CA PHE A 7 -47.18 -1.54 18.00
C PHE A 7 -45.72 -1.26 18.33
N ARG A 8 -45.53 -0.36 19.29
CA ARG A 8 -44.37 -0.28 20.19
C ARG A 8 -44.74 -0.95 21.50
N GLY A 9 -43.79 -1.67 22.08
CA GLY A 9 -43.75 -2.04 23.50
C GLY A 9 -43.20 -3.45 23.73
N PRO A 10 -42.86 -3.83 24.98
CA PRO A 10 -42.30 -3.06 26.09
C PRO A 10 -41.01 -3.76 26.64
N CYS A 11 -40.19 -3.18 27.51
CA CYS A 11 -40.30 -3.45 28.95
C CYS A 11 -39.33 -2.60 29.77
N THR A 12 -39.92 -1.99 30.79
CA THR A 12 -39.33 -1.15 31.82
C THR A 12 -38.89 -2.01 33.02
N PHE A 13 -37.85 -1.54 33.69
CA PHE A 13 -37.39 -1.81 35.07
C PHE A 13 -38.28 -2.65 36.00
N ILE A 14 -37.66 -3.65 36.65
CA ILE A 14 -38.05 -4.17 37.96
C ILE A 14 -36.80 -4.25 38.85
N HIS A 15 -36.83 -3.50 39.96
CA HIS A 15 -35.93 -3.63 41.11
C HIS A 15 -36.41 -4.78 42.00
N ILE A 16 -35.54 -5.76 42.28
CA ILE A 16 -35.64 -6.63 43.47
C ILE A 16 -34.25 -6.77 44.06
N ALA A 17 -34.14 -6.43 45.34
CA ALA A 17 -32.96 -6.58 46.18
C ALA A 17 -32.84 -8.03 46.67
N LEU A 18 -31.67 -8.65 46.48
CA LEU A 18 -31.26 -9.87 47.17
C LEU A 18 -29.78 -9.78 47.57
N THR A 19 -29.61 -9.44 48.84
CA THR A 19 -28.62 -9.86 49.84
C THR A 19 -27.24 -10.35 49.38
N ARG A 20 -26.21 -9.64 49.87
CA ARG A 20 -24.77 -9.95 49.88
C ARG A 20 -24.47 -11.43 50.21
N PHE A 21 -23.78 -12.10 49.29
CA PHE A 21 -22.81 -13.14 49.61
C PHE A 21 -21.43 -12.63 49.17
N LEU A 22 -20.66 -12.12 50.12
CA LEU A 22 -19.25 -11.76 49.91
C LEU A 22 -18.42 -13.04 49.96
N LEU A 23 -18.28 -13.71 48.82
CA LEU A 23 -17.15 -14.62 48.60
C LEU A 23 -15.98 -13.77 48.12
N HIS A 24 -14.97 -13.61 48.97
CA HIS A 24 -13.65 -13.14 48.57
C HIS A 24 -13.06 -14.15 47.57
N HIS A 25 -13.38 -14.01 46.29
CA HIS A 25 -12.48 -14.44 45.24
C HIS A 25 -11.49 -13.32 45.03
N SER A 26 -10.32 -13.46 45.66
CA SER A 26 -9.12 -12.75 45.23
C SER A 26 -8.91 -13.10 43.76
N SER A 27 -9.40 -12.23 42.87
CA SER A 27 -9.10 -12.31 41.45
C SER A 27 -7.61 -11.99 41.34
N ASN A 28 -6.79 -13.04 41.33
CA ASN A 28 -5.44 -12.96 40.84
C ASN A 28 -5.56 -12.56 39.37
N PHE A 29 -5.54 -11.25 39.09
CA PHE A 29 -5.30 -10.73 37.76
C PHE A 29 -3.89 -11.19 37.36
N VAL A 30 -3.81 -12.38 36.75
CA VAL A 30 -2.63 -12.78 36.01
C VAL A 30 -2.48 -11.75 34.90
N LYS A 31 -1.49 -10.87 35.04
CA LYS A 31 -1.17 -9.88 34.02
C LYS A 31 -0.78 -10.67 32.77
N MET A 32 -1.66 -10.73 31.78
CA MET A 32 -1.39 -11.45 30.53
C MET A 32 -0.12 -10.86 29.91
N ALA A 33 0.80 -11.74 29.51
CA ALA A 33 2.03 -11.32 28.86
C ALA A 33 1.68 -10.59 27.56
N SER A 34 2.28 -9.44 27.35
CA SER A 34 2.01 -8.59 26.21
C SER A 34 3.31 -8.00 25.69
N LYS A 35 3.30 -7.64 24.41
CA LYS A 35 4.40 -6.99 23.73
C LYS A 35 3.93 -5.65 23.18
N THR A 36 4.68 -4.60 23.44
CA THR A 36 4.41 -3.26 22.91
C THR A 36 5.26 -3.04 21.67
N LEU A 37 4.61 -2.66 20.58
CA LEU A 37 5.24 -2.37 19.28
C LEU A 37 5.09 -0.89 18.98
N THR A 38 6.10 -0.26 18.40
CA THR A 38 6.08 1.17 18.07
C THR A 38 5.96 1.36 16.57
N ALA A 39 5.08 2.24 16.12
CA ALA A 39 4.86 2.55 14.71
C ALA A 39 5.07 4.03 14.44
N SER A 40 5.82 4.37 13.39
CA SER A 40 6.02 5.75 12.99
C SER A 40 6.09 5.91 11.47
N CYS A 41 5.45 6.97 10.96
CA CYS A 41 5.60 7.38 9.56
C CYS A 41 6.94 8.09 9.31
N ARG A 42 7.32 8.31 8.04
CA ARG A 42 8.62 8.92 7.71
C ARG A 42 8.88 10.29 8.33
N CYS A 43 7.85 11.12 8.54
CA CYS A 43 8.01 12.46 9.11
C CYS A 43 7.81 12.52 10.62
N ASN A 44 7.60 11.37 11.28
CA ASN A 44 7.29 11.22 12.71
C ASN A 44 6.06 12.02 13.20
N SER A 45 5.25 12.62 12.31
CA SER A 45 4.02 13.33 12.72
C SER A 45 2.94 12.36 13.20
N VAL A 46 2.95 11.12 12.69
CA VAL A 46 2.15 10.03 13.21
C VAL A 46 3.10 9.03 13.85
N HIS A 47 3.01 8.88 15.16
CA HIS A 47 3.83 8.00 15.97
C HIS A 47 3.02 7.48 17.15
N PHE A 48 2.92 6.17 17.30
CA PHE A 48 2.10 5.53 18.33
C PHE A 48 2.68 4.18 18.72
N THR A 49 2.18 3.63 19.84
CA THR A 49 2.39 2.23 20.21
C THR A 49 1.09 1.45 20.14
N VAL A 50 1.23 0.13 20.02
CA VAL A 50 0.15 -0.85 20.24
C VAL A 50 0.65 -1.92 21.19
N THR A 51 -0.19 -2.36 22.12
CA THR A 51 0.15 -3.44 23.06
C THR A 51 -0.64 -4.68 22.69
N ILE A 52 0.07 -5.73 22.27
CA ILE A 52 -0.49 -6.97 21.74
C ILE A 52 -0.30 -8.09 22.76
N PRO A 53 -1.34 -8.85 23.11
CA PRO A 53 -1.18 -10.06 23.92
C PRO A 53 -0.28 -11.09 23.22
N THR A 54 0.67 -11.67 23.93
CA THR A 54 1.67 -12.56 23.29
C THR A 54 1.07 -13.85 22.73
N GLU A 55 -0.06 -14.29 23.25
CA GLU A 55 -0.76 -15.51 22.84
C GLU A 55 -1.39 -15.45 21.45
N VAL A 56 -1.57 -14.25 20.89
CA VAL A 56 -2.09 -14.06 19.52
C VAL A 56 -0.99 -13.87 18.48
N LEU A 57 0.28 -13.84 18.90
CA LEU A 57 1.42 -13.70 17.99
C LEU A 57 1.77 -15.05 17.34
N PRO A 58 2.26 -15.07 16.09
CA PRO A 58 2.45 -13.92 15.20
C PRO A 58 1.13 -13.40 14.62
N LEU A 59 1.05 -12.08 14.40
CA LEU A 59 -0.01 -11.46 13.62
C LEU A 59 0.18 -11.79 12.13
N LYS A 60 -0.93 -12.12 11.46
CA LYS A 60 -0.95 -12.48 10.04
C LYS A 60 -0.95 -11.25 9.15
N ILE A 61 0.04 -11.15 8.27
CA ILE A 61 0.08 -10.15 7.20
C ILE A 61 -0.64 -10.71 5.98
N HIS A 62 -1.60 -9.94 5.49
CA HIS A 62 -2.33 -10.19 4.26
C HIS A 62 -1.95 -9.14 3.21
N LEU A 63 -1.61 -9.59 2.01
CA LEU A 63 -1.28 -8.74 0.88
C LEU A 63 -2.54 -8.55 0.04
N CYS A 64 -3.20 -7.40 0.14
CA CYS A 64 -4.42 -7.13 -0.62
C CYS A 64 -4.12 -6.49 -1.98
N HIS A 65 -4.41 -7.23 -3.05
CA HIS A 65 -4.12 -6.85 -4.45
C HIS A 65 -5.30 -6.16 -5.13
N CYS A 66 -6.41 -5.96 -4.42
CA CYS A 66 -7.59 -5.34 -4.99
C CYS A 66 -7.27 -3.92 -5.50
N SER A 67 -7.98 -3.55 -6.56
CA SER A 67 -7.79 -2.25 -7.21
C SER A 67 -7.99 -1.09 -6.22
N ILE A 68 -8.95 -1.19 -5.30
CA ILE A 68 -9.14 -0.19 -4.23
C ILE A 68 -7.86 0.00 -3.41
N CYS A 69 -7.27 -1.08 -2.88
CA CYS A 69 -6.05 -1.02 -2.10
C CYS A 69 -4.88 -0.47 -2.92
N ARG A 70 -4.67 -0.96 -4.14
CA ARG A 70 -3.58 -0.44 -5.00
C ARG A 70 -3.74 1.05 -5.30
N TYR A 71 -4.92 1.47 -5.75
CA TYR A 71 -5.18 2.84 -6.17
C TYR A 71 -5.25 3.83 -5.01
N SER A 72 -5.56 3.38 -3.79
CA SER A 72 -5.58 4.23 -2.58
C SER A 72 -4.22 4.33 -1.89
N HIS A 73 -3.36 3.32 -2.01
CA HIS A 73 -2.03 3.33 -1.41
C HIS A 73 -0.97 3.86 -2.40
N GLY A 74 -1.19 3.67 -3.70
CA GLY A 74 -0.17 3.90 -4.73
C GLY A 74 0.95 2.85 -4.68
N ALA A 75 0.67 1.66 -4.15
CA ALA A 75 1.61 0.57 -4.00
C ALA A 75 1.16 -0.67 -4.79
N PRO A 76 2.04 -1.67 -5.04
CA PRO A 76 1.66 -2.91 -5.75
C PRO A 76 0.50 -3.66 -5.09
N CYS A 77 0.43 -3.59 -3.77
CA CYS A 77 -0.64 -4.10 -2.92
C CYS A 77 -0.55 -3.42 -1.54
N ALA A 78 -1.59 -3.59 -0.71
CA ALA A 78 -1.53 -3.18 0.70
C ALA A 78 -1.00 -4.33 1.57
N PHE A 79 -0.17 -4.00 2.57
CA PHE A 79 0.43 -4.97 3.51
C PHE A 79 -0.18 -4.79 4.89
N HIS A 80 -1.20 -5.59 5.19
CA HIS A 80 -2.11 -5.32 6.28
C HIS A 80 -2.19 -6.47 7.28
N ALA A 81 -2.21 -6.16 8.58
CA ALA A 81 -2.50 -7.13 9.63
C ALA A 81 -3.62 -6.62 10.54
N PRO A 82 -4.68 -7.41 10.79
CA PRO A 82 -5.69 -7.05 11.77
C PRO A 82 -5.07 -7.10 13.17
N LEU A 83 -5.30 -6.04 13.96
CA LEU A 83 -5.02 -6.06 15.39
C LEU A 83 -6.14 -6.80 16.12
N PRO A 84 -5.86 -7.41 17.29
CA PRO A 84 -6.88 -8.01 18.12
C PRO A 84 -7.99 -7.01 18.49
N PRO A 85 -9.26 -7.45 18.62
CA PRO A 85 -10.34 -6.59 19.06
C PRO A 85 -10.01 -5.85 20.35
N GLY A 86 -10.28 -4.54 20.38
CA GLY A 86 -10.02 -3.67 21.54
C GLY A 86 -8.59 -3.16 21.69
N VAL A 87 -7.66 -3.56 20.81
CA VAL A 87 -6.35 -2.92 20.71
C VAL A 87 -6.50 -1.58 19.99
N GLU A 88 -6.20 -0.50 20.71
CA GLU A 88 -6.23 0.88 20.19
C GLU A 88 -4.83 1.43 19.97
N LEU A 89 -4.74 2.47 19.13
CA LEU A 89 -3.50 3.21 18.91
C LEU A 89 -3.22 4.11 20.12
N GLN A 90 -2.06 3.95 20.76
CA GLN A 90 -1.62 4.81 21.85
C GLN A 90 -0.63 5.84 21.32
N PHE A 91 -1.12 7.03 20.95
CA PHE A 91 -0.28 8.07 20.37
C PHE A 91 0.79 8.58 21.34
N ILE A 92 2.00 8.80 20.81
CA ILE A 92 3.10 9.42 21.52
C ILE A 92 3.10 10.92 21.17
N ASP A 93 3.02 11.79 22.17
CA ASP A 93 3.01 13.25 21.98
C ASP A 93 4.20 13.73 21.10
N PRO A 94 3.99 14.63 20.12
CA PRO A 94 2.75 15.37 19.80
C PRO A 94 1.87 14.73 18.71
N SER A 95 1.96 13.40 18.53
CA SER A 95 1.12 12.67 17.58
C SER A 95 -0.34 12.61 18.02
N GLY A 96 -1.26 12.42 17.07
CA GLY A 96 -2.67 12.25 17.34
C GLY A 96 -3.49 11.99 16.08
N TYR A 97 -4.79 11.76 16.25
CA TYR A 97 -5.74 11.63 15.13
C TYR A 97 -5.76 12.88 14.23
N ASP A 98 -5.48 14.07 14.78
CA ASP A 98 -5.39 15.34 14.04
C ASP A 98 -4.20 15.40 13.06
N LYS A 99 -3.22 14.49 13.20
CA LYS A 99 -2.08 14.33 12.28
C LYS A 99 -2.37 13.35 11.15
N MET A 100 -3.56 12.73 11.15
CA MET A 100 -4.01 11.81 10.13
C MET A 100 -5.16 12.41 9.33
N THR A 101 -5.22 12.05 8.05
CA THR A 101 -6.37 12.28 7.18
C THR A 101 -7.11 10.97 7.01
N SER A 102 -8.43 11.01 7.20
CA SER A 102 -9.29 9.87 6.94
C SER A 102 -9.78 9.86 5.50
N TYR A 103 -9.88 8.67 4.93
CA TYR A 103 -10.46 8.44 3.61
C TYR A 103 -11.37 7.23 3.64
N ARG A 104 -12.62 7.44 3.22
CA ARG A 104 -13.62 6.39 3.08
C ARG A 104 -14.35 6.56 1.77
N HIS A 105 -14.30 5.55 0.90
CA HIS A 105 -15.07 5.54 -0.33
C HIS A 105 -16.47 4.95 -0.09
N ALA A 106 -17.41 5.25 -1.00
CA ALA A 106 -18.83 4.92 -0.82
C ALA A 106 -19.10 3.42 -0.60
N ALA A 107 -18.32 2.56 -1.24
CA ALA A 107 -18.43 1.10 -1.11
C ALA A 107 -17.68 0.50 0.11
N SER A 108 -16.98 1.31 0.91
CA SER A 108 -16.23 0.80 2.08
C SER A 108 -17.01 0.93 3.37
N VAL A 109 -16.92 -0.12 4.20
CA VAL A 109 -17.27 -0.08 5.63
C VAL A 109 -16.11 0.45 6.48
N ALA A 110 -14.87 0.10 6.14
CA ALA A 110 -13.69 0.58 6.83
C ALA A 110 -13.29 2.01 6.40
N THR A 111 -12.80 2.79 7.34
CA THR A 111 -12.19 4.11 7.11
C THR A 111 -10.68 3.96 7.11
N GLY A 112 -10.02 4.30 5.99
CA GLY A 112 -8.56 4.34 5.91
C GLY A 112 -8.01 5.62 6.53
N TYR A 113 -6.80 5.53 7.09
CA TYR A 113 -6.07 6.65 7.68
C TYR A 113 -4.64 6.71 7.13
N PHE A 114 -4.20 7.92 6.79
CA PHE A 114 -2.84 8.18 6.37
C PHE A 114 -2.32 9.48 7.00
N CYS A 115 -1.00 9.61 7.12
CA CYS A 115 -0.38 10.82 7.65
C CYS A 115 -0.66 12.03 6.76
N SER A 116 -1.22 13.10 7.32
CA SER A 116 -1.57 14.32 6.58
C SER A 116 -0.36 15.07 6.00
N THR A 117 0.83 14.82 6.56
CA THR A 117 2.09 15.48 6.20
C THR A 117 2.85 14.73 5.11
N CYS A 118 3.06 13.41 5.27
CA CYS A 118 3.89 12.63 4.35
C CYS A 118 3.14 11.60 3.50
N GLY A 119 1.84 11.40 3.70
CA GLY A 119 1.04 10.44 2.91
C GLY A 119 1.13 8.98 3.36
N CYS A 120 1.96 8.67 4.35
CA CYS A 120 2.13 7.32 4.90
C CYS A 120 0.80 6.69 5.31
N GLN A 121 0.47 5.55 4.70
CA GLN A 121 -0.69 4.74 5.09
C GLN A 121 -0.46 4.13 6.47
N ILE A 122 -1.41 4.33 7.37
CA ILE A 122 -1.36 3.85 8.77
C ILE A 122 -2.19 2.57 8.93
N GLY A 123 -3.35 2.52 8.30
CA GLY A 123 -4.26 1.40 8.37
C GLY A 123 -5.72 1.79 8.15
N GLY A 124 -6.61 0.83 8.27
CA GLY A 124 -8.05 1.01 8.23
C GLY A 124 -8.72 0.65 9.56
N PHE A 125 -9.80 1.34 9.89
CA PHE A 125 -10.64 1.05 11.04
C PHE A 125 -12.10 0.84 10.63
N GLU A 126 -12.68 -0.26 11.08
CA GLU A 126 -14.12 -0.52 11.03
C GLU A 126 -14.63 -0.76 12.45
N SER A 127 -14.49 -1.99 12.95
CA SER A 127 -14.73 -2.39 14.35
C SER A 127 -13.43 -2.71 15.10
N GLN A 128 -12.36 -2.94 14.35
CA GLN A 128 -10.99 -3.12 14.82
C GLN A 128 -10.02 -2.51 13.81
N TRP A 129 -8.79 -2.25 14.26
CA TRP A 129 -7.72 -1.77 13.40
C TRP A 129 -7.18 -2.88 12.50
N THR A 130 -6.98 -2.56 11.24
CA THR A 130 -6.13 -3.30 10.32
C THR A 130 -4.99 -2.39 9.91
N ILE A 131 -3.79 -2.65 10.42
CA ILE A 131 -2.66 -1.71 10.31
C ILE A 131 -1.75 -2.01 9.13
N SER A 132 -1.09 -0.97 8.64
CA SER A 132 0.05 -1.09 7.73
C SER A 132 1.24 -1.61 8.52
N THR A 133 1.72 -2.81 8.23
CA THR A 133 2.77 -3.46 9.04
C THR A 133 4.15 -2.84 8.82
N SER A 134 4.31 -2.18 7.68
CA SER A 134 5.52 -1.52 7.20
C SER A 134 5.97 -0.30 8.01
N ILE A 135 5.20 0.18 9.00
CA ILE A 135 5.57 1.37 9.79
C ILE A 135 6.10 1.02 11.19
N PHE A 136 6.09 -0.26 11.56
CA PHE A 136 6.50 -0.73 12.89
C PHE A 136 8.00 -0.95 13.01
N ASP A 137 8.55 -0.67 14.18
CA ASP A 137 9.92 -0.96 14.61
C ASP A 137 10.18 -2.46 14.82
N ALA A 138 9.14 -3.20 15.21
CA ALA A 138 9.07 -4.61 15.58
C ALA A 138 9.38 -5.61 14.44
N ASN A 139 10.18 -5.18 13.47
CA ASN A 139 10.69 -5.99 12.38
C ASN A 139 12.22 -6.08 12.41
N ARG A 140 12.91 -5.29 13.26
CA ARG A 140 14.39 -5.23 13.31
C ARG A 140 15.01 -6.20 14.31
N GLU A 141 14.48 -6.26 15.52
CA GLU A 141 15.06 -7.04 16.64
C GLU A 141 14.05 -8.05 17.24
N ASP A 142 12.78 -7.94 16.85
CA ASP A 142 11.70 -8.74 17.37
C ASP A 142 11.33 -9.86 16.39
N GLU A 143 11.71 -11.10 16.71
CA GLU A 143 11.27 -12.27 15.96
C GLU A 143 9.83 -12.68 16.32
N GLY A 144 9.12 -13.30 15.38
CA GLY A 144 7.81 -13.92 15.63
C GLY A 144 6.63 -12.97 15.78
N ILE A 145 6.76 -11.69 15.40
CA ILE A 145 5.65 -10.73 15.44
C ILE A 145 4.75 -10.85 14.22
N TRP A 146 5.36 -11.00 13.06
CA TRP A 146 4.67 -10.94 11.79
C TRP A 146 4.84 -12.23 11.01
N LYS A 147 3.75 -12.70 10.42
CA LYS A 147 3.76 -13.84 9.51
C LYS A 147 3.02 -13.48 8.23
N PHE A 148 3.73 -13.43 7.10
CA PHE A 148 3.09 -13.37 5.79
C PHE A 148 2.18 -14.57 5.61
N ASN A 149 0.89 -14.34 5.40
CA ASN A 149 -0.12 -15.41 5.40
C ASN A 149 -0.76 -15.60 4.03
N SER A 150 -1.20 -14.53 3.37
CA SER A 150 -1.95 -14.70 2.12
C SER A 150 -1.82 -13.56 1.11
N HIS A 151 -1.98 -13.91 -0.17
CA HIS A 151 -2.35 -13.00 -1.25
C HIS A 151 -3.88 -12.93 -1.31
N MET A 152 -4.45 -11.79 -0.93
CA MET A 152 -5.88 -11.53 -1.02
C MET A 152 -6.22 -10.83 -2.33
N LEU A 153 -7.24 -11.35 -3.01
CA LEU A 153 -7.79 -10.84 -4.26
C LEU A 153 -6.74 -10.69 -5.39
N PRO A 154 -5.79 -11.63 -5.60
CA PRO A 154 -4.79 -11.50 -6.66
C PRO A 154 -5.39 -11.42 -8.07
N ASP A 155 -6.56 -12.04 -8.29
CA ASP A 155 -7.26 -12.03 -9.59
C ASP A 155 -7.82 -10.65 -9.96
N SER A 156 -7.72 -9.68 -9.05
CA SER A 156 -8.03 -8.26 -9.31
C SER A 156 -7.13 -7.62 -10.37
N ALA A 157 -5.99 -8.24 -10.67
CA ALA A 157 -5.10 -7.90 -11.77
C ALA A 157 -5.01 -9.11 -12.72
N PRO A 158 -5.33 -8.98 -14.02
CA PRO A 158 -5.26 -10.12 -14.94
C PRO A 158 -3.85 -10.74 -15.08
N ASP A 159 -2.79 -9.95 -14.87
CA ASP A 159 -1.40 -10.41 -14.84
C ASP A 159 -0.94 -10.97 -13.49
N GLY A 160 -1.83 -11.04 -12.50
CA GLY A 160 -1.56 -11.49 -11.13
C GLY A 160 -0.80 -10.47 -10.26
N GLY A 161 -0.40 -9.32 -10.81
CA GLY A 161 0.32 -8.28 -10.08
C GLY A 161 1.53 -8.80 -9.32
N LEU A 162 1.72 -8.31 -8.08
CA LEU A 162 2.82 -8.77 -7.23
C LEU A 162 2.66 -10.25 -6.79
N ALA A 163 1.44 -10.80 -6.77
CA ALA A 163 1.22 -12.20 -6.42
C ALA A 163 1.81 -13.19 -7.44
N ALA A 164 2.03 -12.76 -8.68
CA ALA A 164 2.71 -13.57 -9.68
C ALA A 164 4.22 -13.69 -9.44
N VAL A 165 4.81 -12.85 -8.57
CA VAL A 165 6.27 -12.77 -8.36
C VAL A 165 6.76 -13.80 -7.35
N PHE A 166 5.99 -14.05 -6.28
CA PHE A 166 6.34 -15.02 -5.24
C PHE A 166 5.07 -15.60 -4.62
N SER A 167 5.17 -16.85 -4.14
CA SER A 167 4.07 -17.55 -3.46
C SER A 167 4.43 -18.00 -2.05
N ALA A 168 5.66 -17.75 -1.60
CA ALA A 168 6.15 -18.18 -0.30
C ALA A 168 7.11 -17.15 0.30
N VAL A 169 7.08 -17.04 1.63
CA VAL A 169 7.98 -16.20 2.43
C VAL A 169 8.49 -17.03 3.60
N ASP A 170 9.81 -17.04 3.82
CA ASP A 170 10.47 -17.85 4.87
C ASP A 170 10.05 -19.33 4.89
N GLY A 171 9.92 -19.93 3.69
CA GLY A 171 9.51 -21.32 3.52
C GLY A 171 8.02 -21.59 3.77
N HIS A 172 7.25 -20.60 4.21
CA HIS A 172 5.80 -20.71 4.35
C HIS A 172 5.11 -20.37 3.02
N GLN A 173 4.39 -21.35 2.46
CA GLN A 173 3.51 -21.12 1.31
C GLN A 173 2.33 -20.24 1.74
N MET A 174 2.14 -19.14 1.02
CA MET A 174 1.07 -18.19 1.28
C MET A 174 -0.25 -18.70 0.68
N GLU A 175 -1.34 -18.48 1.40
CA GLU A 175 -2.69 -18.78 0.92
C GLU A 175 -3.11 -17.79 -0.18
N THR A 176 -4.09 -18.18 -0.99
CA THR A 176 -4.71 -17.31 -2.01
C THR A 176 -6.19 -17.19 -1.74
N GLU A 177 -6.69 -15.96 -1.58
CA GLU A 177 -8.06 -15.70 -1.13
C GLU A 177 -8.77 -14.69 -2.06
N ASN A 178 -9.64 -15.16 -2.96
CA ASN A 178 -10.34 -14.28 -3.91
C ASN A 178 -11.74 -13.79 -3.45
N LEU A 179 -12.18 -14.17 -2.24
CA LEU A 179 -13.41 -13.75 -1.54
C LEU A 179 -14.74 -13.75 -2.34
N GLY A 180 -14.77 -14.28 -3.57
CA GLY A 180 -15.95 -14.34 -4.44
C GLY A 180 -16.51 -12.97 -4.84
N LEU A 181 -15.72 -11.89 -4.73
CA LEU A 181 -16.19 -10.53 -5.03
C LEU A 181 -16.31 -10.30 -6.54
N SER A 182 -17.30 -9.50 -6.96
CA SER A 182 -17.44 -9.14 -8.36
C SER A 182 -16.30 -8.21 -8.81
N PRO A 183 -15.91 -8.20 -10.10
CA PRO A 183 -14.91 -7.26 -10.62
C PRO A 183 -15.22 -5.79 -10.30
N GLN A 184 -16.50 -5.40 -10.29
CA GLN A 184 -16.95 -4.05 -9.89
C GLN A 184 -16.73 -3.78 -8.40
N ALA A 185 -16.98 -4.76 -7.52
CA ALA A 185 -16.73 -4.63 -6.08
C ALA A 185 -15.22 -4.52 -5.79
N ILE A 186 -14.39 -5.18 -6.59
CA ILE A 186 -12.93 -5.17 -6.50
C ILE A 186 -12.32 -3.86 -7.02
N ALA A 187 -12.87 -3.34 -8.12
CA ALA A 187 -12.39 -2.14 -8.79
C ALA A 187 -12.84 -0.85 -8.08
N GLY A 188 -13.95 -0.91 -7.34
CA GLY A 188 -14.68 0.24 -6.83
C GLY A 188 -15.61 0.79 -7.92
N SER A 189 -16.84 1.13 -7.56
CA SER A 189 -17.92 1.55 -8.48
C SER A 189 -17.55 2.70 -9.42
N ASP A 190 -16.58 3.52 -9.01
CA ASP A 190 -16.21 4.77 -9.69
C ASP A 190 -14.98 4.62 -10.57
N SER A 191 -14.35 3.43 -10.58
CA SER A 191 -13.20 3.15 -11.44
C SER A 191 -13.66 2.88 -12.87
N LYS A 192 -13.21 3.71 -13.82
CA LYS A 192 -13.37 3.39 -15.24
C LYS A 192 -12.44 2.23 -15.59
N PRO A 193 -12.92 1.18 -16.25
CA PRO A 193 -12.05 0.13 -16.74
C PRO A 193 -11.02 0.74 -17.71
N PRO A 194 -9.79 0.20 -17.75
CA PRO A 194 -8.78 0.66 -18.69
C PRO A 194 -9.28 0.54 -20.13
N ASP A 195 -9.09 1.62 -20.89
CA ASP A 195 -9.39 1.67 -22.32
C ASP A 195 -8.33 0.86 -23.08
N ARG A 196 -8.76 -0.21 -23.73
CA ARG A 196 -7.88 -1.12 -24.50
C ARG A 196 -7.40 -0.50 -25.82
N GLU A 197 -8.06 0.53 -26.31
CA GLU A 197 -7.73 1.20 -27.58
C GLU A 197 -6.90 2.47 -27.36
N SER A 198 -6.77 2.92 -26.10
CA SER A 198 -5.98 4.10 -25.77
C SER A 198 -4.51 3.92 -26.11
N LYS A 199 -3.95 4.94 -26.77
CA LYS A 199 -2.51 5.01 -27.07
C LYS A 199 -1.68 5.47 -25.88
N ASP A 200 -2.34 6.03 -24.86
CA ASP A 200 -1.74 6.55 -23.64
C ASP A 200 -2.20 5.74 -22.42
N LEU A 201 -1.32 5.61 -21.44
CA LEU A 201 -1.56 4.88 -20.21
C LEU A 201 -2.12 5.81 -19.13
N LEU A 202 -3.28 5.47 -18.58
CA LEU A 202 -3.88 6.23 -17.49
C LEU A 202 -3.21 5.89 -16.15
N ALA A 203 -2.78 6.92 -15.43
CA ALA A 203 -2.40 6.84 -14.02
C ALA A 203 -3.36 7.71 -13.19
N GLN A 204 -4.03 7.10 -12.22
CA GLN A 204 -5.08 7.76 -11.45
C GLN A 204 -5.26 7.12 -10.07
N CYS A 205 -5.20 7.96 -9.02
CA CYS A 205 -5.48 7.51 -7.66
C CYS A 205 -6.97 7.16 -7.46
N HIS A 206 -7.30 6.49 -6.36
CA HIS A 206 -8.66 5.99 -6.12
C HIS A 206 -9.73 7.10 -6.12
N CYS A 207 -9.47 8.23 -5.45
CA CYS A 207 -10.43 9.33 -5.37
C CYS A 207 -10.51 10.19 -6.65
N THR A 208 -9.74 9.87 -7.69
CA THR A 208 -9.61 10.64 -8.97
C THR A 208 -9.03 12.05 -8.84
N GLY A 209 -8.78 12.54 -7.62
CA GLY A 209 -8.20 13.87 -7.38
C GLY A 209 -6.80 14.06 -7.98
N VAL A 210 -6.08 12.98 -8.26
CA VAL A 210 -4.87 12.97 -9.09
C VAL A 210 -5.09 12.02 -10.26
N SER A 211 -4.93 12.53 -11.48
CA SER A 211 -5.17 11.81 -12.74
C SER A 211 -4.33 12.40 -13.86
N PHE A 212 -3.62 11.57 -14.63
CA PHE A 212 -2.83 11.97 -15.79
C PHE A 212 -2.62 10.81 -16.75
N LEU A 213 -2.22 11.12 -17.97
CA LEU A 213 -1.88 10.18 -19.04
C LEU A 213 -0.37 10.11 -19.22
N ILE A 214 0.14 8.93 -19.51
CA ILE A 214 1.55 8.63 -19.80
C ILE A 214 1.64 8.15 -21.25
N ALA A 215 2.36 8.89 -22.07
CA ALA A 215 2.65 8.51 -23.44
C ALA A 215 3.80 7.50 -23.51
N ARG A 216 3.88 6.79 -24.62
CA ARG A 216 5.04 5.95 -24.97
C ARG A 216 6.30 6.82 -25.20
N PRO A 217 7.51 6.26 -25.03
CA PRO A 217 8.75 6.95 -25.42
C PRO A 217 8.67 7.43 -26.88
N SER A 218 8.74 8.74 -27.08
CA SER A 218 8.79 9.33 -28.43
C SER A 218 10.15 9.07 -29.11
N GLU A 219 10.20 9.08 -30.44
CA GLU A 219 11.46 8.96 -31.20
C GLU A 219 12.54 9.95 -30.76
N LYS A 220 12.14 11.21 -30.48
CA LYS A 220 13.04 12.25 -29.97
C LYS A 220 13.67 11.87 -28.62
N PHE A 221 12.89 11.29 -27.71
CA PHE A 221 13.40 10.84 -26.41
C PHE A 221 14.31 9.62 -26.57
N ILE A 222 13.90 8.64 -27.38
CA ILE A 222 14.70 7.45 -27.69
C ILE A 222 16.08 7.82 -28.23
N ALA A 223 16.17 8.83 -29.10
CA ALA A 223 17.45 9.30 -29.67
C ALA A 223 18.29 10.13 -28.67
N SER A 224 17.72 10.56 -27.56
CA SER A 224 18.40 11.34 -26.53
C SER A 224 19.28 10.44 -25.64
N PRO A 225 20.48 10.89 -25.24
CA PRO A 225 21.28 10.21 -24.22
C PRO A 225 20.53 9.99 -22.90
N LYS A 226 19.51 10.82 -22.64
CA LYS A 226 18.67 10.76 -21.44
C LYS A 226 17.77 9.52 -21.38
N SER A 227 17.52 8.84 -22.50
CA SER A 227 16.74 7.59 -22.50
C SER A 227 17.54 6.38 -22.01
N LYS A 228 18.87 6.50 -21.94
CA LYS A 228 19.76 5.40 -21.58
C LYS A 228 19.39 4.85 -20.21
N GLY A 229 19.07 3.56 -20.17
CA GLY A 229 18.70 2.86 -18.94
C GLY A 229 17.25 3.07 -18.51
N LEU A 230 16.43 3.86 -19.21
CA LEU A 230 15.03 4.15 -18.86
C LEU A 230 14.01 3.53 -19.81
N ILE A 231 14.47 2.93 -20.92
CA ILE A 231 13.63 2.25 -21.90
C ILE A 231 14.16 0.85 -22.18
N SER A 232 13.29 -0.04 -22.63
CA SER A 232 13.73 -1.40 -23.00
C SER A 232 14.68 -1.38 -24.20
N PRO A 233 15.78 -2.15 -24.15
CA PRO A 233 16.64 -2.33 -25.31
C PRO A 233 15.97 -3.15 -26.43
N SER A 234 15.03 -4.04 -26.09
CA SER A 234 14.35 -4.94 -27.04
C SER A 234 13.04 -4.36 -27.60
N ASP A 235 12.29 -3.58 -26.81
CA ASP A 235 11.09 -2.86 -27.25
C ASP A 235 11.12 -1.41 -26.74
N LYS A 236 11.64 -0.51 -27.57
CA LYS A 236 11.85 0.91 -27.22
C LYS A 236 10.57 1.68 -26.88
N ARG A 237 9.38 1.07 -27.01
CA ARG A 237 8.10 1.62 -26.57
C ARG A 237 7.84 1.41 -25.07
N LYS A 238 8.67 0.64 -24.37
CA LYS A 238 8.46 0.31 -22.96
C LYS A 238 9.36 1.12 -22.03
N TRP A 239 8.77 1.64 -20.95
CA TRP A 239 9.46 2.34 -19.88
C TRP A 239 10.09 1.34 -18.90
N LEU A 240 11.14 1.76 -18.19
CA LEU A 240 11.70 0.98 -17.09
C LEU A 240 10.76 1.04 -15.88
N ALA A 241 10.43 -0.13 -15.34
CA ALA A 241 9.83 -0.29 -14.03
C ALA A 241 10.74 -1.05 -13.06
N ARG A 242 10.68 -0.74 -11.76
CA ARG A 242 11.48 -1.40 -10.72
C ARG A 242 10.73 -1.52 -9.40
N MET A 243 11.06 -2.57 -8.65
CA MET A 243 10.67 -2.74 -7.25
C MET A 243 11.68 -2.04 -6.35
N ASP A 244 11.22 -1.42 -5.27
CA ASP A 244 12.04 -0.64 -4.35
C ASP A 244 11.71 -0.94 -2.89
N LEU A 245 12.74 -1.36 -2.15
CA LEU A 245 12.71 -1.71 -0.73
C LEU A 245 13.30 -0.62 0.18
N GLY A 246 13.51 0.59 -0.34
CA GLY A 246 14.05 1.73 0.41
C GLY A 246 13.18 2.15 1.59
N ASP A 247 13.82 2.54 2.70
CA ASP A 247 13.13 2.97 3.92
C ASP A 247 12.19 4.16 3.71
N ASP A 248 12.59 5.14 2.89
CA ASP A 248 11.81 6.35 2.62
C ASP A 248 10.54 6.00 1.86
N SER A 249 10.68 5.21 0.79
CA SER A 249 9.57 4.66 0.02
C SER A 249 8.62 3.83 0.89
N ARG A 250 9.17 2.96 1.75
CA ARG A 250 8.40 2.12 2.68
C ARG A 250 7.59 2.98 3.66
N LEU A 251 8.26 3.90 4.35
CA LEU A 251 7.65 4.73 5.40
C LEU A 251 6.80 5.89 4.86
N VAL A 252 6.80 6.15 3.56
CA VAL A 252 5.89 7.12 2.90
C VAL A 252 4.72 6.44 2.21
N SER A 253 4.89 5.24 1.68
CA SER A 253 3.77 4.49 1.08
C SER A 253 2.96 3.71 2.12
N GLY A 254 3.56 3.38 3.27
CA GLY A 254 2.98 2.43 4.21
C GLY A 254 2.95 1.00 3.64
N ALA A 255 3.80 0.67 2.66
CA ALA A 255 3.93 -0.66 2.09
C ALA A 255 5.38 -1.19 2.19
N ASN A 256 5.55 -2.51 2.28
CA ASN A 256 6.87 -3.14 2.43
C ASN A 256 7.73 -3.03 1.16
N VAL A 257 7.10 -2.77 0.02
CA VAL A 257 7.72 -2.49 -1.28
C VAL A 257 6.84 -1.49 -2.03
N ILE A 258 7.48 -0.63 -2.82
CA ILE A 258 6.80 0.16 -3.85
C ILE A 258 7.36 -0.21 -5.23
N SER A 259 6.56 -0.02 -6.28
CA SER A 259 7.03 -0.11 -7.65
C SER A 259 6.92 1.22 -8.37
N TRP A 260 7.98 1.56 -9.09
CA TRP A 260 8.14 2.82 -9.81
C TRP A 260 8.31 2.56 -11.30
N MET A 261 7.64 3.34 -12.14
CA MET A 261 7.92 3.49 -13.57
C MET A 261 8.66 4.80 -13.80
N SER A 262 9.87 4.77 -14.35
CA SER A 262 10.63 5.98 -14.63
C SER A 262 10.20 6.58 -15.97
N VAL A 263 9.55 7.74 -15.93
CA VAL A 263 8.97 8.41 -17.10
C VAL A 263 9.57 9.80 -17.26
N SER A 264 9.83 10.22 -18.50
CA SER A 264 10.18 11.62 -18.79
C SER A 264 8.96 12.52 -18.58
N ALA A 265 9.12 13.64 -17.86
CA ALA A 265 8.02 14.57 -17.55
C ALA A 265 7.31 15.12 -18.81
N ASP A 266 8.02 15.21 -19.94
CA ASP A 266 7.47 15.62 -21.24
C ASP A 266 6.49 14.59 -21.85
N HIS A 267 6.43 13.37 -21.31
CA HIS A 267 5.51 12.30 -21.72
C HIS A 267 4.30 12.18 -20.80
N ILE A 268 4.11 13.13 -19.88
CA ILE A 268 2.97 13.16 -18.96
C ILE A 268 2.02 14.30 -19.34
N THR A 269 0.73 13.98 -19.46
CA THR A 269 -0.34 14.94 -19.78
C THR A 269 -1.42 14.94 -18.69
N PRO A 270 -1.83 16.11 -18.15
CA PRO A 270 -1.34 17.45 -18.48
C PRO A 270 0.12 17.63 -18.08
N ARG A 271 0.79 18.61 -18.71
CA ARG A 271 2.18 18.95 -18.38
C ARG A 271 2.29 19.20 -16.88
N LEU A 272 3.21 18.49 -16.24
CA LEU A 272 3.42 18.62 -14.81
C LEU A 272 3.97 20.01 -14.45
N PRO A 273 3.46 20.67 -13.39
CA PRO A 273 4.09 21.84 -12.82
C PRO A 273 5.45 21.47 -12.20
N LYS A 274 6.31 22.45 -11.93
CA LYS A 274 7.67 22.21 -11.42
C LYS A 274 7.70 21.51 -10.06
N ASP A 275 6.68 21.72 -9.23
CA ASP A 275 6.49 21.08 -7.93
C ASP A 275 5.77 19.73 -8.02
N LEU A 276 5.42 19.29 -9.24
CA LEU A 276 4.69 18.06 -9.55
C LEU A 276 3.29 17.97 -8.92
N LEU A 277 2.76 19.07 -8.38
CA LEU A 277 1.48 19.11 -7.70
C LEU A 277 0.33 19.28 -8.69
N ILE A 278 -0.28 18.15 -9.08
CA ILE A 278 -1.48 18.12 -9.91
C ILE A 278 -2.72 17.73 -9.10
N GLY A 279 -3.84 18.42 -9.33
CA GLY A 279 -5.10 18.11 -8.66
C GLY A 279 -5.02 18.21 -7.14
N SER A 280 -5.34 17.14 -6.41
CA SER A 280 -5.28 17.10 -4.94
C SER A 280 -3.93 16.67 -4.36
N ALA A 281 -2.86 16.64 -5.19
CA ALA A 281 -1.53 16.25 -4.76
C ALA A 281 -0.95 17.15 -3.66
N LYS A 282 -0.18 16.55 -2.76
CA LYS A 282 0.66 17.17 -1.73
C LYS A 282 2.07 16.60 -1.86
N ALA A 283 3.05 17.38 -1.41
CA ALA A 283 4.46 17.01 -1.45
C ALA A 283 5.04 16.85 -0.04
N TYR A 284 6.01 15.95 0.08
CA TYR A 284 6.85 15.76 1.25
C TYR A 284 8.29 15.53 0.80
N CYS A 285 9.24 16.25 1.39
CA CYS A 285 10.66 16.12 1.08
C CYS A 285 11.36 15.39 2.23
N PRO A 286 11.62 14.06 2.11
CA PRO A 286 12.35 13.33 3.14
C PRO A 286 13.82 13.76 3.27
N SER A 287 14.38 14.34 2.22
CA SER A 287 15.73 14.90 2.16
C SER A 287 15.73 16.14 1.26
N LYS A 288 16.88 16.82 1.12
CA LYS A 288 17.00 17.99 0.23
C LYS A 288 16.80 17.64 -1.24
N ASP A 289 17.21 16.43 -1.64
CA ASP A 289 17.34 16.05 -3.05
C ASP A 289 16.23 15.11 -3.54
N THR A 290 15.27 14.77 -2.67
CA THR A 290 14.16 13.86 -2.96
C THR A 290 12.83 14.51 -2.63
N LEU A 291 11.92 14.48 -3.60
CA LEU A 291 10.53 14.92 -3.48
C LEU A 291 9.62 13.70 -3.63
N LEU A 292 8.73 13.48 -2.67
CA LEU A 292 7.68 12.47 -2.72
C LEU A 292 6.32 13.17 -2.80
N VAL A 293 5.48 12.74 -3.74
CA VAL A 293 4.15 13.31 -3.98
C VAL A 293 3.10 12.26 -3.72
N PHE A 294 2.06 12.64 -2.97
CA PHE A 294 0.92 11.80 -2.65
C PHE A 294 -0.39 12.56 -2.84
N CYS A 295 -1.49 11.85 -3.00
CA CYS A 295 -2.82 12.45 -3.07
C CYS A 295 -3.27 12.88 -1.66
N GLY A 296 -3.53 14.17 -1.46
CA GLY A 296 -3.98 14.72 -0.17
C GLY A 296 -5.39 14.32 0.24
N THR A 297 -6.15 13.65 -0.63
CA THR A 297 -7.52 13.18 -0.36
C THR A 297 -7.56 11.71 0.04
N CYS A 298 -6.88 10.82 -0.72
CA CYS A 298 -6.91 9.37 -0.45
C CYS A 298 -5.58 8.78 0.04
N GLY A 299 -4.51 9.59 0.09
CA GLY A 299 -3.19 9.17 0.56
C GLY A 299 -2.36 8.36 -0.45
N ALA A 300 -2.85 8.17 -1.67
CA ALA A 300 -2.14 7.39 -2.67
C ALA A 300 -0.78 8.01 -3.00
N THR A 301 0.29 7.22 -2.94
CA THR A 301 1.59 7.62 -3.46
C THR A 301 1.49 7.82 -4.97
N VAL A 302 2.04 8.92 -5.49
CA VAL A 302 1.91 9.31 -6.90
C VAL A 302 3.27 9.38 -7.58
N PHE A 303 4.18 10.21 -7.08
CA PHE A 303 5.48 10.44 -7.69
C PHE A 303 6.61 10.34 -6.66
N SER A 304 7.76 9.92 -7.15
CA SER A 304 9.06 10.23 -6.56
C SER A 304 9.88 11.00 -7.59
N HIS A 305 10.65 11.97 -7.12
CA HIS A 305 11.49 12.79 -7.97
C HIS A 305 12.79 13.12 -7.24
N SER A 306 13.88 13.17 -8.02
CA SER A 306 15.20 13.50 -7.52
C SER A 306 15.80 14.64 -8.33
N GLU A 307 16.42 15.61 -7.64
CA GLU A 307 17.09 16.74 -8.30
C GLU A 307 18.25 16.29 -9.20
N GLU A 308 18.81 15.09 -8.99
CA GLU A 308 19.84 14.49 -9.85
C GLU A 308 19.31 14.11 -11.24
N ARG A 309 18.00 13.90 -11.37
CA ARG A 309 17.30 13.53 -12.62
C ARG A 309 16.09 14.45 -12.83
N PRO A 310 16.30 15.77 -13.06
CA PRO A 310 15.25 16.79 -12.99
C PRO A 310 14.14 16.65 -14.06
N GLU A 311 14.38 15.88 -15.12
CA GLU A 311 13.39 15.64 -16.18
C GLU A 311 12.68 14.29 -16.06
N ILE A 312 13.12 13.42 -15.13
CA ILE A 312 12.53 12.10 -14.92
C ILE A 312 11.70 12.13 -13.65
N VAL A 313 10.50 11.57 -13.76
CA VAL A 313 9.57 11.39 -12.65
C VAL A 313 9.32 9.89 -12.51
N ASP A 314 9.53 9.38 -11.31
CA ASP A 314 9.20 8.01 -10.98
C ASP A 314 7.72 7.95 -10.60
N VAL A 315 6.90 7.35 -11.45
CA VAL A 315 5.45 7.20 -11.27
C VAL A 315 5.15 5.94 -10.48
N ALA A 316 4.34 6.06 -9.43
CA ALA A 316 3.91 4.92 -8.63
C ALA A 316 3.02 3.98 -9.48
N MET A 317 3.45 2.74 -9.66
CA MET A 317 2.72 1.76 -10.47
C MET A 317 1.37 1.36 -9.85
N GLY A 318 1.20 1.53 -8.53
CA GLY A 318 -0.05 1.22 -7.85
C GLY A 318 -1.26 2.02 -8.34
N ILE A 319 -1.05 3.18 -8.98
CA ILE A 319 -2.12 4.01 -9.57
C ILE A 319 -2.28 3.83 -11.08
N VAL A 320 -1.47 2.98 -11.72
CA VAL A 320 -1.52 2.75 -13.17
C VAL A 320 -2.71 1.84 -13.53
N ARG A 321 -3.40 2.18 -14.62
CA ARG A 321 -4.56 1.45 -15.16
C ARG A 321 -4.21 0.85 -16.52
N ALA A 322 -3.52 -0.28 -16.52
CA ALA A 322 -3.26 -1.05 -17.74
C ALA A 322 -4.27 -2.20 -17.88
N PRO A 323 -4.82 -2.45 -19.08
CA PRO A 323 -5.81 -3.52 -19.29
C PRO A 323 -5.27 -4.93 -19.05
N GLU A 324 -3.98 -5.13 -19.20
CA GLU A 324 -3.28 -6.39 -18.93
C GLU A 324 -3.04 -6.63 -17.43
N GLY A 325 -3.07 -5.59 -16.60
CA GLY A 325 -2.98 -5.72 -15.15
C GLY A 325 -1.98 -4.77 -14.49
N ALA A 326 -1.56 -5.12 -13.28
CA ALA A 326 -0.82 -4.23 -12.38
C ALA A 326 0.68 -4.13 -12.69
N MET A 327 1.25 -5.16 -13.31
CA MET A 327 2.64 -5.16 -13.79
C MET A 327 2.76 -4.38 -15.11
N ALA A 328 1.67 -4.28 -15.88
CA ALA A 328 1.58 -3.52 -17.13
C ALA A 328 2.72 -3.86 -18.10
N GLU A 329 2.96 -5.15 -18.36
CA GLU A 329 4.10 -5.64 -19.14
C GLU A 329 4.08 -5.18 -20.60
N ASP A 330 2.95 -4.70 -21.14
CA ASP A 330 2.92 -4.07 -22.46
C ASP A 330 3.56 -2.67 -22.43
N TRP A 331 3.50 -2.00 -21.27
CA TRP A 331 4.07 -0.67 -21.03
C TRP A 331 5.47 -0.68 -20.42
N ASN A 332 5.80 -1.75 -19.70
CA ASN A 332 6.99 -1.82 -18.87
C ASN A 332 7.95 -2.93 -19.29
N VAL A 333 9.24 -2.60 -19.23
CA VAL A 333 10.30 -3.58 -18.97
C VAL A 333 10.65 -3.50 -17.49
N TRP A 334 10.70 -4.64 -16.82
CA TRP A 334 10.99 -4.68 -15.39
C TRP A 334 12.45 -4.97 -15.12
N ALA A 335 13.07 -4.20 -14.23
CA ALA A 335 14.34 -4.58 -13.64
C ALA A 335 14.13 -5.81 -12.75
N THR A 336 14.88 -6.88 -13.00
CA THR A 336 14.87 -8.07 -12.13
C THR A 336 15.64 -7.85 -10.83
N LYS A 337 16.58 -6.90 -10.83
CA LYS A 337 17.26 -6.43 -9.62
C LYS A 337 16.37 -5.45 -8.86
N VAL A 338 16.01 -5.83 -7.64
CA VAL A 338 15.27 -4.97 -6.70
C VAL A 338 16.18 -3.83 -6.21
N SER A 339 15.63 -2.62 -6.10
CA SER A 339 16.33 -1.44 -5.60
C SER A 339 16.42 -1.45 -4.08
N ARG A 340 17.58 -1.05 -3.54
CA ARG A 340 17.88 -0.96 -2.10
C ARG A 340 17.54 -2.25 -1.30
N PRO A 341 17.96 -3.44 -1.78
CA PRO A 341 17.61 -4.69 -1.12
C PRO A 341 18.16 -4.78 0.31
N GLU A 342 19.26 -4.11 0.62
CA GLU A 342 19.84 -4.04 1.96
C GLU A 342 18.89 -3.45 3.00
N ASN A 343 18.05 -2.48 2.63
CA ASN A 343 17.05 -1.91 3.52
C ASN A 343 15.93 -2.91 3.80
N GLY A 344 15.42 -3.57 2.76
CA GLY A 344 14.45 -4.65 2.92
C GLY A 344 15.01 -5.83 3.70
N MET A 345 16.27 -6.21 3.50
CA MET A 345 16.93 -7.28 4.24
C MET A 345 17.07 -6.95 5.73
N ARG A 346 17.42 -5.70 6.06
CA ARG A 346 17.48 -5.22 7.44
C ARG A 346 16.10 -5.09 8.08
N TYR A 347 15.09 -4.72 7.30
CA TYR A 347 13.74 -4.53 7.83
C TYR A 347 13.00 -5.85 7.95
N GLN A 348 12.95 -6.67 6.91
CA GLN A 348 12.16 -7.89 6.88
C GLN A 348 12.76 -8.89 5.89
N ALA A 349 13.81 -9.57 6.33
CA ALA A 349 14.69 -10.37 5.48
C ALA A 349 13.97 -11.44 4.66
N GLY A 350 12.98 -12.12 5.24
CA GLY A 350 12.21 -13.14 4.54
C GLY A 350 11.47 -12.63 3.32
N PHE A 351 10.76 -11.52 3.49
CA PHE A 351 10.04 -10.86 2.40
C PHE A 351 11.00 -10.32 1.35
N ALA A 352 12.09 -9.66 1.77
CA ALA A 352 13.07 -9.12 0.84
C ALA A 352 13.74 -10.20 -0.03
N ARG A 353 14.07 -11.37 0.57
CA ARG A 353 14.55 -12.54 -0.19
C ARG A 353 13.50 -13.04 -1.17
N ALA A 354 12.28 -13.31 -0.70
CA ALA A 354 11.19 -13.81 -1.52
C ALA A 354 10.90 -12.90 -2.72
N LEU A 355 10.89 -11.58 -2.51
CA LEU A 355 10.73 -10.61 -3.59
C LEU A 355 11.92 -10.61 -4.54
N THR A 356 13.16 -10.60 -4.04
CA THR A 356 14.36 -10.52 -4.89
C THR A 356 14.51 -11.75 -5.77
N GLU A 357 14.40 -12.94 -5.18
CA GLU A 357 14.46 -14.21 -5.92
C GLU A 357 13.24 -14.37 -6.84
N GLY A 358 12.07 -13.94 -6.38
CA GLY A 358 10.85 -13.91 -7.16
C GLY A 358 10.96 -13.04 -8.41
N MET A 359 11.46 -11.81 -8.29
CA MET A 359 11.64 -10.89 -9.41
C MET A 359 12.66 -11.41 -10.43
N GLN A 360 13.72 -12.08 -9.98
CA GLN A 360 14.67 -12.75 -10.87
C GLN A 360 14.01 -13.88 -11.66
N ARG A 361 13.31 -14.79 -10.96
CA ARG A 361 12.64 -15.93 -11.59
C ARG A 361 11.51 -15.50 -12.52
N TRP A 362 10.57 -14.72 -12.01
CA TRP A 362 9.45 -14.16 -12.77
C TRP A 362 9.96 -13.35 -13.97
N GLY A 363 10.98 -12.52 -13.75
CA GLY A 363 11.59 -11.72 -14.80
C GLY A 363 12.20 -12.58 -15.91
N ALA A 364 12.92 -13.65 -15.57
CA ALA A 364 13.51 -14.56 -16.54
C ALA A 364 12.44 -15.31 -17.35
N GLU A 365 11.40 -15.82 -16.69
CA GLU A 365 10.27 -16.52 -17.33
C GLU A 365 9.50 -15.61 -18.32
N ARG A 366 9.44 -14.31 -18.01
CA ARG A 366 8.74 -13.30 -18.83
C ARG A 366 9.64 -12.59 -19.86
N GLY A 367 10.93 -12.92 -19.91
CA GLY A 367 11.88 -12.33 -20.86
C GLY A 367 12.34 -10.91 -20.51
N HIS A 368 12.28 -10.52 -19.24
CA HIS A 368 12.83 -9.25 -18.77
C HIS A 368 14.38 -9.33 -18.66
N PRO A 369 15.10 -8.23 -18.91
CA PRO A 369 16.57 -8.21 -18.86
C PRO A 369 17.12 -8.57 -17.48
N GLN A 370 18.10 -9.48 -17.44
CA GLN A 370 18.71 -9.95 -16.20
C GLN A 370 19.90 -9.10 -15.72
N ASP A 371 20.50 -8.30 -16.62
CA ASP A 371 21.71 -7.51 -16.34
C ASP A 371 21.46 -6.01 -16.17
N SER A 372 22.29 -5.43 -15.30
CA SER A 372 22.29 -4.06 -14.73
C SER A 372 22.43 -2.85 -15.68
N GLY A 373 22.17 -3.00 -16.99
CA GLY A 373 22.25 -1.88 -17.94
C GLY A 373 21.08 -0.88 -17.83
N LEU A 374 20.08 -1.20 -17.02
CA LEU A 374 18.91 -0.37 -16.72
C LEU A 374 19.13 0.32 -15.36
N ALA A 375 18.83 1.62 -15.30
CA ALA A 375 19.29 2.55 -14.27
C ALA A 375 18.49 2.53 -12.97
#